data_AF-L7W4I9-F1
#
_entry.id   AF-L7W4I9-F1
#
_cell.length_a   1.000
_cell.length_b   1.000
_cell.length_c   1.000
_cell.angle_alpha   90.00
_cell.angle_beta   90.00
_cell.angle_gamma   90.00
#
_symmetry.space_group_name_H-M   'P 1'
#
loop_
_entity.id
_entity.type
_entity.pdbx_description
1 polymer ?
#
loop_
_entity_poly.entity_id
_entity_poly.type
_entity_poly.pdbx_seq_one_letter_code
_entity_poly.pdbx_strand_id
1 'polypeptide(L)'
;MVYNLKILLIFLCGLSSFSQHIPQDFIVTKENDTIRGYFTEEGLKEFHPKDKPYLKYRMHYIKDAVAYSRNGKLYEYFRKDVVDGIYNNDNSYLTEEDPNYNYDYKKNFYHKSLKKPDYIITVSKDTVFGKIFEQAIGEKLYLKNRNDEKIKIRYKEVLAYQYNGSFYTTFPDLKNGKKDFYKLERTGEIELYSLEKISYFNSTDAFGNYSGGTYIFNYYLYDGNELKRVKNLYKSICKGLFKKESLICNKIKRKELTIENMPLIMDYYNNL
;
A
#
# COMPACT_ATOMS: atom_id res chain seq x y z
N MET A 1 63.52 0.01 -12.61
CA MET A 1 63.31 -0.37 -11.19
C MET A 1 61.81 -0.30 -10.94
N VAL A 2 61.17 -1.47 -10.98
CA VAL A 2 59.72 -1.66 -10.93
C VAL A 2 59.32 -1.77 -9.46
N TYR A 3 58.61 -0.77 -8.94
CA TYR A 3 57.95 -0.88 -7.64
C TYR A 3 56.44 -0.62 -7.82
N ASN A 4 55.73 -1.74 -7.95
CA ASN A 4 54.40 -2.02 -7.41
C ASN A 4 53.52 -0.83 -7.04
N LEU A 5 52.85 -0.23 -8.03
CA LEU A 5 51.61 0.52 -7.85
C LEU A 5 50.41 -0.37 -8.25
N LYS A 6 50.35 -1.57 -7.67
CA LYS A 6 49.22 -2.48 -7.77
C LYS A 6 49.02 -3.10 -6.39
N ILE A 7 48.32 -2.38 -5.51
CA ILE A 7 47.51 -2.82 -4.36
C ILE A 7 47.06 -1.51 -3.68
N LEU A 8 46.13 -0.78 -4.32
CA LEU A 8 45.29 0.20 -3.61
C LEU A 8 43.97 0.40 -4.37
N LEU A 9 43.40 -0.70 -4.87
CA LEU A 9 42.08 -0.70 -5.53
C LEU A 9 41.24 -1.91 -5.11
N ILE A 10 41.46 -2.44 -3.90
CA ILE A 10 40.73 -3.58 -3.32
C ILE A 10 40.00 -3.19 -2.01
N PHE A 11 40.11 -1.95 -1.55
CA PHE A 11 39.50 -1.49 -0.29
C PHE A 11 38.41 -0.42 -0.43
N LEU A 12 37.75 -0.34 -1.60
CA LEU A 12 36.55 0.49 -1.79
C LEU A 12 35.28 -0.31 -2.15
N CYS A 13 35.37 -1.65 -2.22
CA CYS A 13 34.19 -2.51 -2.33
C CYS A 13 33.76 -3.12 -0.98
N GLY A 14 34.41 -2.73 0.12
CA GLY A 14 34.06 -3.18 1.46
C GLY A 14 33.20 -2.15 2.17
N LEU A 15 32.00 -2.56 2.59
CA LEU A 15 31.04 -1.83 3.44
C LEU A 15 29.99 -0.97 2.71
N SER A 16 29.35 -1.50 1.67
CA SER A 16 27.88 -1.42 1.65
C SER A 16 27.35 -2.41 2.68
N SER A 17 27.60 -2.13 3.96
CA SER A 17 26.80 -2.71 5.04
C SER A 17 25.42 -2.10 4.88
N PHE A 18 24.63 -2.62 3.94
CA PHE A 18 23.19 -2.44 3.94
C PHE A 18 22.76 -2.90 5.32
N SER A 19 22.43 -1.94 6.18
CA SER A 19 21.89 -2.24 7.48
C SER A 19 20.66 -3.09 7.21
N GLN A 20 20.71 -4.38 7.55
CA GLN A 20 19.64 -5.38 7.38
C GLN A 20 18.47 -5.07 8.32
N HIS A 21 18.01 -3.84 8.31
CA HIS A 21 16.87 -3.37 9.06
C HIS A 21 15.65 -3.48 8.17
N ILE A 22 14.67 -4.21 8.68
CA ILE A 22 13.35 -4.27 8.09
C ILE A 22 12.82 -2.83 8.03
N PRO A 23 12.40 -2.34 6.84
CA PRO A 23 11.86 -0.99 6.70
C PRO A 23 10.75 -0.74 7.72
N GLN A 24 10.77 0.45 8.31
CA GLN A 24 9.80 0.85 9.33
C GLN A 24 8.99 2.05 8.86
N ASP A 25 7.74 2.07 9.28
CA ASP A 25 6.89 3.23 9.24
C ASP A 25 7.35 4.26 10.28
N PHE A 26 6.82 5.49 10.19
CA PHE A 26 7.09 6.51 11.19
C PHE A 26 5.94 7.47 11.42
N ILE A 27 5.96 8.12 12.58
CA ILE A 27 5.17 9.29 12.92
C ILE A 27 6.13 10.45 13.24
N VAL A 28 5.79 11.65 12.79
CA VAL A 28 6.39 12.90 13.23
C VAL A 28 5.45 13.57 14.23
N THR A 29 5.91 13.83 15.45
CA THR A 29 5.12 14.45 16.52
C THR A 29 5.02 15.96 16.35
N LYS A 30 4.16 16.61 17.13
CA LYS A 30 4.10 18.09 17.22
C LYS A 30 5.39 18.71 17.75
N GLU A 31 6.18 17.96 18.51
CA GLU A 31 7.50 18.34 18.99
C GLU A 31 8.60 18.09 17.94
N ASN A 32 8.21 17.66 16.73
CA ASN A 32 9.09 17.33 15.61
C ASN A 32 9.99 16.10 15.83
N ASP A 33 9.64 15.24 16.80
CA ASP A 33 10.30 13.96 16.99
C ASP A 33 9.82 12.94 15.95
N THR A 34 10.75 12.16 15.41
CA THR A 34 10.43 11.04 14.52
C THR A 34 10.48 9.73 15.26
N ILE A 35 9.32 9.09 15.40
CA ILE A 35 9.17 7.79 16.04
C ILE A 35 8.99 6.73 14.96
N ARG A 36 9.78 5.65 15.02
CA ARG A 36 9.75 4.55 14.04
C ARG A 36 9.09 3.31 14.63
N GLY A 37 8.33 2.61 13.80
CA GLY A 37 7.58 1.44 14.24
C GLY A 37 6.85 0.74 13.12
N TYR A 38 5.81 0.00 13.48
CA TYR A 38 4.92 -0.66 12.53
C TYR A 38 3.48 -0.27 12.81
N PHE A 39 2.76 0.17 11.78
CA PHE A 39 1.35 0.48 11.93
C PHE A 39 0.51 -0.77 12.18
N THR A 40 -0.50 -0.58 13.02
CA THR A 40 -1.65 -1.45 13.25
C THR A 40 -2.93 -0.61 13.07
N GLU A 41 -4.12 -1.23 13.14
CA GLU A 41 -5.39 -0.51 13.09
C GLU A 41 -5.48 0.67 14.11
N GLU A 42 -4.85 0.52 15.28
CA GLU A 42 -4.94 1.47 16.39
C GLU A 42 -3.93 2.63 16.29
N GLY A 43 -2.82 2.45 15.57
CA GLY A 43 -1.70 3.39 15.57
C GLY A 43 -0.34 2.74 15.27
N LEU A 44 0.74 3.50 15.47
CA LEU A 44 2.12 3.05 15.28
C LEU A 44 2.62 2.39 16.57
N LYS A 45 3.05 1.13 16.49
CA LYS A 45 3.72 0.43 17.59
C LYS A 45 5.23 0.60 17.48
N GLU A 46 5.82 1.31 18.44
CA GLU A 46 7.26 1.36 18.66
C GLU A 46 7.66 0.18 19.55
N PHE A 47 8.36 -0.80 18.99
CA PHE A 47 8.80 -1.99 19.73
C PHE A 47 10.16 -1.77 20.38
N HIS A 48 10.31 -2.24 21.62
CA HIS A 48 11.55 -2.14 22.42
C HIS A 48 12.08 -0.68 22.52
N PRO A 49 11.27 0.28 23.03
CA PRO A 49 11.67 1.67 23.14
C PRO A 49 12.92 1.82 24.02
N LYS A 50 13.89 2.62 23.56
CA LYS A 50 15.23 2.72 24.15
C LYS A 50 15.22 3.21 25.61
N ASP A 51 14.29 4.09 25.94
CA ASP A 51 14.12 4.70 27.26
C ASP A 51 13.32 3.82 28.24
N LYS A 52 12.64 2.78 27.76
CA LYS A 52 11.83 1.85 28.58
C LYS A 52 12.04 0.40 28.13
N PRO A 53 13.21 -0.21 28.41
CA PRO A 53 13.60 -1.52 27.87
C PRO A 53 12.71 -2.68 28.34
N TYR A 54 11.99 -2.52 29.45
CA TYR A 54 11.04 -3.52 29.96
C TYR A 54 9.69 -3.49 29.22
N LEU A 55 9.40 -2.42 28.48
CA LEU A 55 8.16 -2.26 27.76
C LEU A 55 8.26 -2.97 26.40
N LYS A 56 7.37 -3.94 26.14
CA LYS A 56 7.35 -4.66 24.86
C LYS A 56 7.11 -3.71 23.67
N TYR A 57 6.17 -2.77 23.82
CA TYR A 57 5.92 -1.74 22.83
C TYR A 57 5.25 -0.50 23.45
N ARG A 58 5.46 0.66 22.82
CA ARG A 58 4.73 1.90 23.06
C ARG A 58 3.80 2.17 21.86
N MET A 59 2.55 2.49 22.14
CA MET A 59 1.59 2.88 21.10
C MET A 59 1.63 4.39 20.88
N HIS A 60 1.66 4.82 19.63
CA HIS A 60 1.60 6.22 19.22
C HIS A 60 0.42 6.44 18.28
N TYR A 61 -0.49 7.35 18.67
CA TYR A 61 -1.72 7.60 17.93
C TYR A 61 -1.52 8.64 16.83
N ILE A 62 -2.08 8.38 15.65
CA ILE A 62 -1.97 9.26 14.47
C ILE A 62 -2.56 10.66 14.74
N LYS A 63 -3.58 10.77 15.60
CA LYS A 63 -4.22 12.06 15.93
C LYS A 63 -3.26 13.09 16.55
N ASP A 64 -2.16 12.62 17.14
CA ASP A 64 -1.16 13.45 17.80
C ASP A 64 0.04 13.76 16.89
N ALA A 65 0.02 13.25 15.65
CA ALA A 65 1.04 13.45 14.64
C ALA A 65 0.83 14.73 13.82
N VAL A 66 1.91 15.28 13.28
CA VAL A 66 1.88 16.30 12.20
C VAL A 66 2.10 15.68 10.82
N ALA A 67 2.75 14.52 10.77
CA ALA A 67 2.88 13.70 9.58
C ALA A 67 3.11 12.24 9.96
N TYR A 68 2.82 11.30 9.06
CA TYR A 68 3.21 9.91 9.24
C TYR A 68 3.51 9.25 7.90
N SER A 69 4.46 8.32 7.88
CA SER A 69 4.69 7.44 6.72
C SER A 69 4.14 6.06 7.02
N ARG A 70 3.27 5.55 6.14
CA ARG A 70 2.74 4.19 6.22
C ARG A 70 2.92 3.48 4.89
N ASN A 71 3.60 2.33 4.91
CA ASN A 71 3.87 1.51 3.72
C ASN A 71 4.48 2.34 2.58
N GLY A 72 5.43 3.22 2.91
CA GLY A 72 6.14 4.08 1.94
C GLY A 72 5.36 5.30 1.45
N LYS A 73 4.13 5.53 1.91
CA LYS A 73 3.36 6.75 1.61
C LYS A 73 3.45 7.73 2.77
N LEU A 74 3.92 8.95 2.48
CA LEU A 74 3.90 10.07 3.43
C LEU A 74 2.52 10.72 3.44
N TYR A 75 1.94 10.83 4.63
CA TYR A 75 0.68 11.50 4.92
C TYR A 75 0.96 12.73 5.79
N GLU A 76 0.54 13.90 5.32
CA GLU A 76 0.73 15.17 6.00
C GLU A 76 -0.57 15.63 6.63
N TYR A 77 -0.49 16.21 7.84
CA TYR A 77 -1.65 16.78 8.50
C TYR A 77 -2.16 17.98 7.73
N PHE A 78 -3.47 18.06 7.54
CA PHE A 78 -4.14 19.25 7.07
C PHE A 78 -5.26 19.62 8.03
N ARG A 79 -5.42 20.92 8.23
CA ARG A 79 -6.55 21.46 8.97
C ARG A 79 -7.71 21.62 8.00
N LYS A 80 -8.84 20.95 8.28
CA LYS A 80 -10.13 21.37 7.71
C LYS A 80 -10.51 22.66 8.44
N ASP A 81 -10.36 23.80 7.78
CA ASP A 81 -10.92 25.03 8.32
C ASP A 81 -12.44 24.89 8.31
N VAL A 82 -13.04 24.90 9.51
CA VAL A 82 -14.49 24.84 9.67
C VAL A 82 -15.01 26.22 9.29
N VAL A 83 -15.56 26.34 8.09
CA VAL A 83 -16.38 27.50 7.73
C VAL A 83 -17.68 27.38 8.56
N ASP A 84 -18.11 28.46 9.20
CA ASP A 84 -19.33 28.50 10.00
C ASP A 84 -20.48 27.78 9.29
N GLY A 85 -21.23 26.96 10.05
CA GLY A 85 -22.19 25.95 9.58
C GLY A 85 -23.36 26.44 8.71
N ILE A 86 -23.38 27.71 8.33
CA ILE A 86 -24.37 28.33 7.44
C ILE A 86 -23.97 28.14 5.96
N TYR A 87 -22.68 28.06 5.64
CA TYR A 87 -22.18 27.90 4.26
C TYR A 87 -21.45 26.56 4.04
N ASN A 88 -21.59 25.63 4.99
CA ASN A 88 -20.87 24.38 4.97
C ASN A 88 -21.48 23.44 3.91
N ASN A 89 -21.02 23.57 2.67
CA ASN A 89 -21.07 22.45 1.75
C ASN A 89 -20.09 21.40 2.30
N ASP A 90 -20.63 20.29 2.83
CA ASP A 90 -19.96 19.22 3.59
C ASP A 90 -18.68 18.60 2.96
N ASN A 91 -18.26 19.04 1.78
CA ASN A 91 -17.15 18.49 1.00
C ASN A 91 -16.03 19.49 0.66
N SER A 92 -16.02 20.72 1.17
CA SER A 92 -14.96 21.68 0.83
C SER A 92 -13.68 21.45 1.66
N TYR A 93 -12.74 20.68 1.09
CA TYR A 93 -11.35 20.69 1.52
C TYR A 93 -10.76 22.02 1.05
N LEU A 94 -10.44 22.94 1.96
CA LEU A 94 -10.01 24.31 1.64
C LEU A 94 -8.59 24.42 1.05
N THR A 95 -7.92 23.31 0.75
CA THR A 95 -6.73 23.33 -0.10
C THR A 95 -7.17 23.26 -1.56
N GLU A 96 -6.91 24.31 -2.34
CA GLU A 96 -6.99 24.25 -3.80
C GLU A 96 -6.15 23.05 -4.28
N GLU A 97 -6.83 21.97 -4.66
CA GLU A 97 -6.16 20.75 -5.08
C GLU A 97 -5.47 21.01 -6.42
N ASP A 98 -4.15 20.90 -6.44
CA ASP A 98 -3.41 20.94 -7.70
C ASP A 98 -3.89 19.80 -8.62
N PRO A 99 -4.46 20.10 -9.80
CA PRO A 99 -5.05 19.09 -10.70
C PRO A 99 -4.03 18.09 -11.24
N ASN A 100 -2.73 18.38 -11.13
CA ASN A 100 -1.65 17.48 -11.52
C ASN A 100 -1.36 16.41 -10.47
N TYR A 101 -2.03 16.42 -9.32
CA TYR A 101 -1.79 15.48 -8.24
C TYR A 101 -3.07 14.72 -7.85
N ASN A 102 -2.85 13.51 -7.34
CA ASN A 102 -3.87 12.72 -6.64
C ASN A 102 -3.69 12.90 -5.13
N TYR A 103 -4.80 13.05 -4.43
CA TYR A 103 -4.86 13.19 -2.98
C TYR A 103 -5.59 11.98 -2.36
N ASP A 104 -4.89 11.23 -1.49
CA ASP A 104 -5.44 10.12 -0.70
C ASP A 104 -5.67 10.60 0.74
N TYR A 105 -6.93 10.89 1.07
CA TYR A 105 -7.32 11.44 2.37
C TYR A 105 -7.63 10.36 3.40
N LYS A 106 -7.03 10.51 4.58
CA LYS A 106 -7.29 9.69 5.77
C LYS A 106 -7.54 10.60 6.96
N LYS A 107 -8.82 10.85 7.26
CA LYS A 107 -9.25 11.80 8.30
C LYS A 107 -8.66 13.20 8.02
N ASN A 108 -7.80 13.70 8.91
CA ASN A 108 -7.14 15.01 8.81
C ASN A 108 -5.72 14.89 8.23
N PHE A 109 -5.45 13.84 7.47
CA PHE A 109 -4.19 13.67 6.77
C PHE A 109 -4.42 13.39 5.28
N TYR A 110 -3.49 13.80 4.43
CA TYR A 110 -3.52 13.50 3.01
C TYR A 110 -2.16 12.99 2.53
N HIS A 111 -2.17 12.08 1.56
CA HIS A 111 -0.99 11.75 0.78
C HIS A 111 -1.12 12.33 -0.63
N LYS A 112 -0.14 13.14 -1.03
CA LYS A 112 -0.06 13.76 -2.36
C LYS A 112 0.87 12.95 -3.25
N SER A 113 0.40 12.60 -4.46
CA SER A 113 1.19 11.87 -5.46
C SER A 113 0.97 12.45 -6.85
N LEU A 114 2.01 12.49 -7.68
CA LEU A 114 1.88 13.01 -9.05
C LEU A 114 0.90 12.14 -9.84
N LYS A 115 -0.05 12.78 -10.51
CA LYS A 115 -1.04 12.10 -11.33
C LYS A 115 -0.36 11.52 -12.56
N LYS A 116 -0.53 10.22 -12.76
CA LYS A 116 -0.13 9.55 -13.98
C LYS A 116 -1.35 9.42 -14.90
N PRO A 117 -1.17 9.45 -16.24
CA PRO A 117 -2.26 9.25 -17.17
C PRO A 117 -2.95 7.91 -16.93
N ASP A 118 -4.28 7.92 -16.94
CA ASP A 118 -5.06 6.70 -16.91
C ASP A 118 -5.02 6.03 -18.29
N TYR A 119 -4.96 4.70 -18.29
CA TYR A 119 -5.01 3.91 -19.51
C TYR A 119 -5.53 2.51 -19.24
N ILE A 120 -5.97 1.85 -20.31
CA ILE A 120 -6.44 0.47 -20.32
C ILE A 120 -5.62 -0.31 -21.34
N ILE A 121 -5.13 -1.48 -20.94
CA ILE A 121 -4.52 -2.47 -21.83
C ILE A 121 -5.57 -3.52 -22.13
N THR A 122 -5.86 -3.74 -23.41
CA THR A 122 -6.86 -4.72 -23.85
C THR A 122 -6.26 -6.12 -24.02
N VAL A 123 -7.11 -7.13 -24.19
CA VAL A 123 -6.69 -8.49 -24.57
C VAL A 123 -6.01 -8.57 -25.93
N SER A 124 -6.31 -7.63 -26.85
CA SER A 124 -5.58 -7.45 -28.12
C SER A 124 -4.21 -6.80 -27.93
N LYS A 125 -3.83 -6.44 -26.69
CA LYS A 125 -2.61 -5.72 -26.30
C LYS A 125 -2.55 -4.28 -26.80
N ASP A 126 -3.70 -3.70 -27.15
CA ASP A 126 -3.81 -2.27 -27.42
C ASP A 126 -3.82 -1.50 -26.12
N THR A 127 -3.18 -0.33 -26.10
CA THR A 127 -3.23 0.59 -24.97
C THR A 127 -4.12 1.79 -25.32
N VAL A 128 -5.22 1.94 -24.59
CA VAL A 128 -6.19 3.01 -24.77
C VAL A 128 -6.03 4.01 -23.62
N PHE A 129 -5.55 5.21 -23.93
CA PHE A 129 -5.44 6.31 -22.98
C PHE A 129 -6.75 7.05 -22.83
N GLY A 130 -7.12 7.41 -21.60
CA GLY A 130 -8.33 8.18 -21.32
C GLY A 130 -8.65 8.20 -19.84
N LYS A 131 -9.41 9.22 -19.40
CA LYS A 131 -9.82 9.34 -17.99
C LYS A 131 -10.76 8.19 -17.64
N ILE A 132 -10.38 7.37 -16.67
CA ILE A 132 -11.25 6.31 -16.16
C ILE A 132 -12.22 6.96 -15.16
N PHE A 133 -13.52 6.76 -15.37
CA PHE A 133 -14.55 7.40 -14.55
C PHE A 133 -14.64 6.78 -13.15
N GLU A 134 -14.57 5.44 -13.07
CA GLU A 134 -14.66 4.66 -11.84
C GLU A 134 -13.73 3.44 -11.94
N GLN A 135 -13.16 3.04 -10.80
CA GLN A 135 -12.42 1.80 -10.67
C GLN A 135 -13.32 0.61 -11.03
N ALA A 136 -12.74 -0.46 -11.59
CA ALA A 136 -13.45 -1.68 -11.96
C ALA A 136 -13.91 -2.48 -10.72
N ILE A 137 -14.95 -2.04 -10.02
CA ILE A 137 -15.61 -2.81 -8.96
C ILE A 137 -16.86 -3.46 -9.60
N GLY A 138 -16.90 -4.79 -9.70
CA GLY A 138 -18.10 -5.50 -10.15
C GLY A 138 -18.41 -5.40 -11.66
N GLU A 139 -17.41 -5.67 -12.51
CA GLU A 139 -17.57 -6.00 -13.94
C GLU A 139 -17.74 -4.85 -14.95
N LYS A 140 -17.55 -3.57 -14.58
CA LYS A 140 -17.67 -2.45 -15.53
C LYS A 140 -16.50 -1.48 -15.40
N LEU A 141 -15.98 -1.05 -16.56
CA LEU A 141 -14.98 0.01 -16.70
C LEU A 141 -15.50 1.03 -17.73
N TYR A 142 -15.35 2.31 -17.41
CA TYR A 142 -15.78 3.40 -18.29
C TYR A 142 -14.62 4.36 -18.52
N LEU A 143 -14.37 4.68 -19.79
CA LEU A 143 -13.51 5.78 -20.19
C LEU A 143 -14.34 7.00 -20.54
N LYS A 144 -13.78 8.19 -20.33
CA LYS A 144 -14.26 9.41 -20.97
C LYS A 144 -13.47 9.68 -22.24
N ASN A 145 -14.17 9.96 -23.33
CA ASN A 145 -13.53 10.44 -24.55
C ASN A 145 -13.22 11.94 -24.46
N ARG A 146 -12.70 12.53 -25.55
CA ARG A 146 -12.35 13.95 -25.63
C ARG A 146 -13.55 14.90 -25.45
N ASN A 147 -14.77 14.41 -25.66
CA ASN A 147 -16.02 15.17 -25.51
C ASN A 147 -16.69 14.91 -24.16
N ASP A 148 -15.96 14.33 -23.19
CA ASP A 148 -16.48 13.94 -21.87
C ASP A 148 -17.56 12.84 -21.87
N GLU A 149 -17.80 12.18 -23.02
CA GLU A 149 -18.78 11.10 -23.14
C GLU A 149 -18.24 9.79 -22.56
N LYS A 150 -19.12 9.05 -21.86
CA LYS A 150 -18.77 7.76 -21.24
C LYS A 150 -18.79 6.63 -22.28
N ILE A 151 -17.63 6.06 -22.53
CA ILE A 151 -17.46 4.84 -23.34
C ILE A 151 -17.34 3.65 -22.39
N LYS A 152 -18.27 2.71 -22.50
CA LYS A 152 -18.23 1.44 -21.76
C LYS A 152 -17.21 0.50 -22.40
N ILE A 153 -16.26 0.02 -21.61
CA ILE A 153 -15.35 -1.05 -22.02
C ILE A 153 -15.79 -2.34 -21.34
N ARG A 154 -15.85 -3.42 -22.13
CA ARG A 154 -16.24 -4.72 -21.60
C ARG A 154 -15.12 -5.26 -20.74
N TYR A 155 -15.44 -5.58 -19.50
CA TYR A 155 -14.50 -6.10 -18.51
C TYR A 155 -13.67 -7.31 -18.99
N LYS A 156 -14.30 -8.19 -19.78
CA LYS A 156 -13.62 -9.34 -20.39
C LYS A 156 -12.48 -8.94 -21.35
N GLU A 157 -12.57 -7.77 -21.98
CA GLU A 157 -11.59 -7.26 -22.95
C GLU A 157 -10.41 -6.52 -22.30
N VAL A 158 -10.41 -6.31 -20.97
CA VAL A 158 -9.35 -5.54 -20.28
C VAL A 158 -8.32 -6.45 -19.61
N LEU A 159 -7.07 -6.41 -20.02
CA LEU A 159 -5.98 -7.17 -19.40
C LEU A 159 -5.44 -6.47 -18.14
N ALA A 160 -5.24 -5.16 -18.21
CA ALA A 160 -4.76 -4.34 -17.11
C ALA A 160 -5.22 -2.89 -17.30
N TYR A 161 -5.13 -2.07 -16.25
CA TYR A 161 -5.37 -0.64 -16.35
C TYR A 161 -4.60 0.13 -15.27
N GLN A 162 -4.33 1.40 -15.56
CA GLN A 162 -3.82 2.35 -14.57
C GLN A 162 -4.92 3.34 -14.21
N TYR A 163 -5.18 3.49 -12.92
CA TYR A 163 -6.18 4.41 -12.38
C TYR A 163 -5.62 5.14 -11.19
N ASN A 164 -5.63 6.49 -11.23
CA ASN A 164 -5.12 7.34 -10.15
C ASN A 164 -3.69 6.95 -9.71
N GLY A 165 -2.84 6.62 -10.68
CA GLY A 165 -1.45 6.22 -10.44
C GLY A 165 -1.25 4.80 -9.87
N SER A 166 -2.33 4.07 -9.59
CA SER A 166 -2.29 2.66 -9.20
C SER A 166 -2.45 1.76 -10.43
N PHE A 167 -1.66 0.70 -10.51
CA PHE A 167 -1.72 -0.27 -11.59
C PHE A 167 -2.53 -1.49 -11.16
N TYR A 168 -3.41 -1.95 -12.04
CA TYR A 168 -4.30 -3.08 -11.81
C TYR A 168 -4.15 -4.09 -12.94
N THR A 169 -4.03 -5.37 -12.60
CA THR A 169 -3.89 -6.44 -13.60
C THR A 169 -4.78 -7.64 -13.26
N THR A 170 -5.06 -8.48 -14.25
CA THR A 170 -5.71 -9.77 -14.05
C THR A 170 -4.71 -10.91 -14.22
N PHE A 171 -4.93 -12.00 -13.49
CA PHE A 171 -4.19 -13.25 -13.68
C PHE A 171 -5.12 -14.29 -14.32
N PRO A 172 -4.61 -15.12 -15.25
CA PRO A 172 -5.35 -16.28 -15.73
C PRO A 172 -5.60 -17.25 -14.55
N ASP A 173 -6.84 -17.74 -14.42
CA ASP A 173 -7.25 -18.82 -13.52
C ASP A 173 -7.24 -18.60 -11.99
N LEU A 174 -8.32 -17.97 -11.50
CA LEU A 174 -8.76 -18.15 -10.12
C LEU A 174 -10.11 -18.88 -10.05
N LYS A 175 -10.03 -20.18 -10.37
CA LYS A 175 -10.96 -21.28 -10.07
C LYS A 175 -12.47 -21.15 -10.33
N ASN A 176 -13.03 -20.03 -10.77
CA ASN A 176 -14.48 -19.89 -10.96
C ASN A 176 -14.87 -18.99 -12.16
N GLY A 177 -13.97 -18.72 -13.10
CA GLY A 177 -14.25 -17.85 -14.26
C GLY A 177 -14.51 -16.37 -13.93
N LYS A 178 -14.54 -16.00 -12.65
CA LYS A 178 -14.58 -14.61 -12.20
C LYS A 178 -13.19 -14.00 -12.35
N LYS A 179 -13.08 -13.13 -13.34
CA LYS A 179 -11.93 -12.24 -13.50
C LYS A 179 -12.01 -11.17 -12.39
N ASP A 180 -10.90 -10.99 -11.69
CA ASP A 180 -10.70 -10.02 -10.60
C ASP A 180 -9.50 -9.13 -11.01
N PHE A 181 -9.49 -7.85 -10.60
CA PHE A 181 -8.36 -6.94 -10.84
C PHE A 181 -7.56 -6.73 -9.56
N TYR A 182 -6.30 -7.14 -9.63
CA TYR A 182 -5.32 -7.09 -8.55
C TYR A 182 -4.53 -5.79 -8.65
N LYS A 183 -4.51 -5.03 -7.57
CA LYS A 183 -3.70 -3.81 -7.47
C LYS A 183 -2.25 -4.18 -7.19
N LEU A 184 -1.32 -3.70 -8.00
CA LEU A 184 0.11 -3.84 -7.75
C LEU A 184 0.52 -2.92 -6.59
N GLU A 185 1.05 -3.52 -5.52
CA GLU A 185 1.51 -2.79 -4.33
C GLU A 185 3.03 -2.63 -4.32
N ARG A 186 3.78 -3.65 -4.78
CA ARG A 186 5.25 -3.66 -4.87
C ARG A 186 5.74 -4.49 -6.03
N THR A 187 6.83 -4.03 -6.65
CA THR A 187 7.58 -4.74 -7.69
C THR A 187 8.92 -5.24 -7.14
N GLY A 188 9.50 -6.22 -7.83
CA GLY A 188 10.81 -6.82 -7.54
C GLY A 188 10.89 -8.22 -8.12
N GLU A 189 11.77 -9.07 -7.57
CA GLU A 189 11.80 -10.50 -7.94
C GLU A 189 10.45 -11.16 -7.68
N ILE A 190 9.80 -10.78 -6.57
CA ILE A 190 8.44 -11.19 -6.26
C ILE A 190 7.57 -9.94 -6.17
N GLU A 191 6.49 -9.95 -6.95
CA GLU A 191 5.52 -8.87 -6.97
C GLU A 191 4.45 -9.10 -5.90
N LEU A 192 4.10 -8.01 -5.21
CA LEU A 192 3.02 -7.99 -4.23
C LEU A 192 1.78 -7.36 -4.86
N TYR A 193 0.68 -8.09 -4.81
CA TYR A 193 -0.62 -7.62 -5.23
C TYR A 193 -1.59 -7.58 -4.05
N SER A 194 -2.52 -6.62 -4.08
CA SER A 194 -3.68 -6.58 -3.19
C SER A 194 -4.98 -6.75 -3.97
N LEU A 195 -5.97 -7.34 -3.30
CA LEU A 195 -7.34 -7.42 -3.79
C LEU A 195 -8.26 -6.97 -2.67
N GLU A 196 -8.93 -5.86 -2.90
CA GLU A 196 -9.92 -5.29 -2.01
C GLU A 196 -11.27 -5.97 -2.27
N LYS A 197 -11.87 -6.55 -1.23
CA LYS A 197 -13.22 -7.14 -1.29
C LYS A 197 -14.09 -6.52 -0.23
N ILE A 198 -15.27 -6.03 -0.63
CA ILE A 198 -16.30 -5.63 0.33
C ILE A 198 -16.96 -6.91 0.86
N SER A 199 -16.82 -7.16 2.14
CA SER A 199 -17.59 -8.17 2.84
C SER A 199 -18.82 -7.51 3.43
N TYR A 200 -19.98 -7.80 2.85
CA TYR A 200 -21.25 -7.40 3.43
C TYR A 200 -21.61 -8.33 4.57
N PHE A 201 -22.08 -7.77 5.67
CA PHE A 201 -22.66 -8.51 6.77
C PHE A 201 -23.97 -7.85 7.17
N ASN A 202 -24.94 -8.69 7.52
CA ASN A 202 -26.22 -8.26 8.06
C ASN A 202 -26.24 -8.69 9.53
N SER A 203 -26.50 -7.73 10.42
CA SER A 203 -26.68 -7.98 11.83
C SER A 203 -28.04 -7.46 12.24
N THR A 204 -28.74 -8.24 13.06
CA THR A 204 -29.99 -7.82 13.68
C THR A 204 -29.72 -7.57 15.15
N ASP A 205 -29.93 -6.35 15.62
CA ASP A 205 -29.92 -6.02 17.04
C ASP A 205 -31.30 -5.54 17.50
N ALA A 206 -31.42 -5.13 18.76
CA ALA A 206 -32.69 -4.67 19.34
C ALA A 206 -33.26 -3.40 18.67
N PHE A 207 -32.47 -2.71 17.82
CA PHE A 207 -32.86 -1.51 17.09
C PHE A 207 -33.17 -1.78 15.61
N GLY A 208 -33.03 -3.02 15.15
CA GLY A 208 -33.45 -3.48 13.82
C GLY A 208 -32.36 -4.20 13.04
N ASN A 209 -32.58 -4.33 11.74
CA ASN A 209 -31.60 -4.88 10.81
C ASN A 209 -30.64 -3.78 10.36
N TYR A 210 -29.36 -3.95 10.62
CA TYR A 210 -28.32 -3.12 10.01
C TYR A 210 -27.45 -3.97 9.07
N SER A 211 -27.14 -3.38 7.91
CA SER A 211 -26.20 -3.94 6.96
C SER A 211 -24.93 -3.09 6.96
N GLY A 212 -23.79 -3.73 7.13
CA GLY A 212 -22.48 -3.11 7.12
C GLY A 212 -21.60 -3.74 6.04
N GLY A 213 -20.69 -2.96 5.48
CA GLY A 213 -19.64 -3.45 4.60
C GLY A 213 -18.29 -3.24 5.24
N THR A 214 -17.51 -4.30 5.42
CA THR A 214 -16.10 -4.17 5.81
C THR A 214 -15.21 -4.49 4.62
N TYR A 215 -14.25 -3.61 4.33
CA TYR A 215 -13.23 -3.87 3.34
C TYR A 215 -12.24 -4.91 3.87
N ILE A 216 -12.16 -6.05 3.18
CA ILE A 216 -11.16 -7.09 3.44
C ILE A 216 -10.06 -6.94 2.40
N PHE A 217 -8.86 -6.63 2.87
CA PHE A 217 -7.65 -6.61 2.04
C PHE A 217 -7.00 -7.99 2.03
N ASN A 218 -6.87 -8.58 0.85
CA ASN A 218 -6.13 -9.81 0.66
C ASN A 218 -4.86 -9.54 -0.13
N TYR A 219 -3.73 -10.04 0.36
CA TYR A 219 -2.45 -9.96 -0.37
C TYR A 219 -2.17 -11.24 -1.13
N TYR A 220 -1.50 -11.08 -2.27
CA TYR A 220 -1.10 -12.13 -3.18
C TYR A 220 0.34 -11.89 -3.62
N LEU A 221 1.09 -12.98 -3.76
CA LEU A 221 2.48 -12.98 -4.22
C LEU A 221 2.52 -13.59 -5.60
N TYR A 222 3.21 -12.94 -6.53
CA TYR A 222 3.43 -13.45 -7.88
C TYR A 222 4.94 -13.59 -8.13
N ASP A 223 5.35 -14.80 -8.51
CA ASP A 223 6.74 -15.18 -8.75
C ASP A 223 7.08 -15.26 -10.27
N GLY A 224 6.22 -14.70 -11.12
CA GLY A 224 6.31 -14.82 -12.58
C GLY A 224 5.59 -16.03 -13.16
N ASN A 225 5.29 -17.05 -12.34
CA ASN A 225 4.59 -18.26 -12.79
C ASN A 225 3.21 -18.38 -12.16
N GLU A 226 3.11 -18.20 -10.84
CA GLU A 226 1.86 -18.44 -10.11
C GLU A 226 1.52 -17.34 -9.11
N LEU A 227 0.22 -17.03 -9.02
CA LEU A 227 -0.32 -16.09 -8.05
C LEU A 227 -0.79 -16.84 -6.80
N LYS A 228 -0.12 -16.60 -5.66
CA LYS A 228 -0.42 -17.27 -4.39
C LYS A 228 -1.02 -16.30 -3.38
N ARG A 229 -2.21 -16.60 -2.85
CA ARG A 229 -2.81 -15.83 -1.75
C ARG A 229 -2.03 -16.02 -0.44
N VAL A 230 -1.73 -14.93 0.24
CA VAL A 230 -1.16 -14.92 1.60
C VAL A 230 -2.28 -15.16 2.62
N LYS A 231 -2.51 -16.43 2.98
CA LYS A 231 -3.56 -16.80 3.96
C LYS A 231 -3.09 -16.67 5.41
N ASN A 232 -1.86 -17.09 5.67
CA ASN A 232 -1.23 -17.04 6.98
C ASN A 232 0.18 -16.50 6.79
N LEU A 233 0.48 -15.38 7.45
CA LEU A 233 1.75 -14.68 7.27
C LEU A 233 2.94 -15.61 7.54
N TYR A 234 2.95 -16.30 8.67
CA TYR A 234 4.04 -17.21 9.03
C TYR A 234 4.20 -18.36 8.03
N LYS A 235 3.12 -19.03 7.63
CA LYS A 235 3.21 -20.14 6.67
C LYS A 235 3.64 -19.67 5.28
N SER A 236 3.09 -18.55 4.80
CA SER A 236 3.31 -18.08 3.43
C SER A 236 4.67 -17.40 3.27
N ILE A 237 5.08 -16.62 4.28
CA ILE A 237 6.30 -15.81 4.25
C ILE A 237 7.47 -16.59 4.83
N CYS A 238 7.35 -17.15 6.04
CA CYS A 238 8.49 -17.77 6.72
C CYS A 238 8.83 -19.19 6.30
N LYS A 239 7.84 -20.01 5.91
CA LYS A 239 8.14 -21.34 5.38
C LYS A 239 8.40 -21.33 3.87
N GLY A 240 8.02 -20.25 3.19
CA GLY A 240 8.24 -20.01 1.76
C GLY A 240 9.42 -19.08 1.53
N LEU A 241 9.12 -17.79 1.28
CA LEU A 241 10.08 -16.78 0.82
C LEU A 241 11.29 -16.57 1.74
N PHE A 242 11.06 -16.53 3.05
CA PHE A 242 12.06 -16.17 4.05
C PHE A 242 12.56 -17.37 4.86
N LYS A 243 12.61 -18.57 4.27
CA LYS A 243 12.97 -19.81 4.99
C LYS A 243 14.34 -19.73 5.69
N LYS A 244 15.28 -18.96 5.13
CA LYS A 244 16.64 -18.75 5.68
C LYS A 244 16.79 -17.47 6.50
N GLU A 245 15.80 -16.59 6.49
CA GLU A 245 15.86 -15.25 7.07
C GLU A 245 15.20 -15.21 8.45
N SER A 246 16.00 -15.48 9.48
CA SER A 246 15.51 -15.61 10.85
C SER A 246 14.93 -14.30 11.41
N LEU A 247 15.41 -13.14 10.97
CA LEU A 247 15.03 -11.83 11.51
C LEU A 247 13.54 -11.53 11.29
N ILE A 248 13.07 -11.53 10.04
CA ILE A 248 11.65 -11.32 9.71
C ILE A 248 10.79 -12.36 10.39
N CYS A 249 11.23 -13.62 10.37
CA CYS A 249 10.44 -14.70 10.93
C CYS A 249 10.28 -14.64 12.44
N ASN A 250 11.29 -14.14 13.13
CA ASN A 250 11.19 -13.87 14.56
C ASN A 250 10.24 -12.70 14.85
N LYS A 251 10.25 -11.63 14.05
CA LYS A 251 9.29 -10.53 14.19
C LYS A 251 7.84 -10.97 13.95
N ILE A 252 7.60 -11.78 12.92
CA ILE A 252 6.28 -12.36 12.63
C ILE A 252 5.83 -13.28 13.78
N LYS A 253 6.70 -14.17 14.27
CA LYS A 253 6.38 -15.05 15.43
C LYS A 253 6.00 -14.25 16.68
N ARG A 254 6.69 -13.13 16.93
CA ARG A 254 6.43 -12.23 18.06
C ARG A 254 5.21 -11.32 17.86
N LYS A 255 4.55 -11.40 16.69
CA LYS A 255 3.44 -10.54 16.25
C LYS A 255 3.83 -9.05 16.16
N GLU A 256 5.11 -8.77 15.92
CA GLU A 256 5.60 -7.40 15.66
C GLU A 256 5.27 -6.98 14.21
N LEU A 257 5.26 -7.94 13.28
CA LEU A 257 4.84 -7.77 11.90
C LEU A 257 3.54 -8.54 11.66
N THR A 258 2.59 -7.87 11.03
CA THR A 258 1.27 -8.41 10.68
C THR A 258 1.04 -8.35 9.17
N ILE A 259 -0.11 -8.82 8.72
CA ILE A 259 -0.49 -8.78 7.31
C ILE A 259 -0.58 -7.34 6.77
N GLU A 260 -0.84 -6.35 7.62
CA GLU A 260 -0.87 -4.93 7.22
C GLU A 260 0.51 -4.41 6.81
N ASN A 261 1.57 -5.04 7.31
CA ASN A 261 2.95 -4.67 7.05
C ASN A 261 3.51 -5.44 5.83
N MET A 262 2.67 -6.13 5.05
CA MET A 262 3.10 -6.88 3.86
C MET A 262 3.92 -6.04 2.87
N PRO A 263 3.56 -4.77 2.56
CA PRO A 263 4.39 -3.95 1.68
C PRO A 263 5.83 -3.78 2.21
N LEU A 264 6.02 -3.50 3.51
CA LEU A 264 7.35 -3.37 4.12
C LEU A 264 8.13 -4.69 4.15
N ILE A 265 7.43 -5.82 4.38
CA ILE A 265 8.02 -7.15 4.32
C ILE A 265 8.55 -7.43 2.92
N MET A 266 7.80 -7.06 1.88
CA MET A 266 8.23 -7.24 0.49
C MET A 266 9.30 -6.24 0.07
N ASP A 267 9.26 -5.01 0.58
CA ASP A 267 10.35 -4.05 0.42
C ASP A 267 11.65 -4.62 1.00
N TYR A 268 11.62 -5.29 2.15
CA TYR A 268 12.78 -6.00 2.66
C TYR A 268 13.20 -7.16 1.76
N TYR A 269 12.26 -8.02 1.33
CA TYR A 269 12.58 -9.17 0.45
C TYR A 269 13.30 -8.74 -0.82
N ASN A 270 12.74 -7.75 -1.51
CA ASN A 270 13.22 -7.32 -2.83
C ASN A 270 14.52 -6.50 -2.77
N ASN A 271 15.02 -6.16 -1.57
CA ASN A 271 16.28 -5.44 -1.35
C ASN A 271 17.35 -6.32 -0.67
N LEU A 272 17.10 -7.62 -0.49
CA LEU A 272 18.12 -8.60 -0.08
C LEU A 272 19.10 -8.88 -1.23
#